data_AF-A0A955JK43-F1
#
_entry.id   AF-A0A955JK43-F1
#
_cell.length_a   1.000
_cell.length_b   1.000
_cell.length_c   1.000
_cell.angle_alpha   90.00
_cell.angle_beta   90.00
_cell.angle_gamma   90.00
#
_symmetry.space_group_name_H-M   'P 1'
#
loop_
_entity.id
_entity.type
_entity.pdbx_description
1 polymer ?
#
loop_
_entity_poly.entity_id
_entity_poly.type
_entity_poly.pdbx_seq_one_letter_code
_entity_poly.pdbx_strand_id
1 'polypeptide(L)'
;SFDPKGYATMIVINDNYADGRDMSWLWDVDFESLRKEGVSEVSGVRAYDMALRLQYDEVSVSHVDTDLVRSLKNFLSAQNGKPKRIYCTYTAMLALRRELGKITTVQEIS
;
A
#
# COMPACT_ATOMS: atom_id res chain seq x y z
N SER A 1 -7.65 13.48 2.66
CA SER A 1 -6.69 12.64 1.93
C SER A 1 -5.91 13.48 0.92
N PHE A 2 -4.71 13.06 0.53
CA PHE A 2 -3.96 13.70 -0.56
C PHE A 2 -4.60 13.36 -1.91
N ASP A 3 -4.57 14.28 -2.88
CA ASP A 3 -5.08 14.02 -4.24
C ASP A 3 -4.36 12.79 -4.83
N PRO A 4 -5.08 11.73 -5.24
CA PRO A 4 -4.48 10.56 -5.85
C PRO A 4 -4.11 10.78 -7.32
N LYS A 5 -4.61 11.85 -7.95
CA LYS A 5 -4.42 12.11 -9.38
C LYS A 5 -2.94 12.12 -9.77
N GLY A 6 -2.60 11.29 -10.75
CA GLY A 6 -1.25 11.21 -11.31
C GLY A 6 -0.26 10.41 -10.47
N TYR A 7 -0.66 9.83 -9.34
CA TYR A 7 0.19 8.93 -8.55
C TYR A 7 -0.12 7.47 -8.84
N ALA A 8 0.91 6.64 -8.93
CA ALA A 8 0.74 5.20 -8.75
C ALA A 8 0.66 4.91 -7.24
N THR A 9 -0.33 4.12 -6.82
CA THR A 9 -0.61 3.86 -5.40
C THR A 9 -0.39 2.40 -5.05
N MET A 10 0.29 2.15 -3.92
CA MET A 10 0.41 0.85 -3.26
C MET A 10 -0.13 0.95 -1.83
N ILE A 11 -0.80 -0.10 -1.35
CA ILE A 11 -1.27 -0.19 0.04
C ILE A 11 -0.70 -1.46 0.68
N VAL A 12 -0.08 -1.34 1.86
CA VAL A 12 0.56 -2.47 2.55
C VAL A 12 0.08 -2.58 3.98
N ILE A 13 -0.72 -3.62 4.27
CA ILE A 13 -1.37 -3.80 5.55
C ILE A 13 -0.85 -5.05 6.26
N ASN A 14 -0.30 -4.83 7.45
CA ASN A 14 0.01 -5.86 8.43
C ASN A 14 -0.83 -5.67 9.69
N ASP A 15 -1.01 -6.74 10.45
CA ASP A 15 -1.68 -6.80 11.74
C ASP A 15 -0.70 -7.28 12.84
N ASN A 16 0.58 -6.92 12.79
CA ASN A 16 1.50 -7.31 13.87
C ASN A 16 1.14 -6.56 15.16
N TYR A 17 1.70 -6.98 16.30
CA TYR A 17 1.42 -6.33 17.59
C TYR A 17 1.58 -4.80 17.56
N ALA A 18 2.61 -4.31 16.88
CA ALA A 18 2.88 -2.87 16.74
C ALA A 18 1.96 -2.15 15.72
N ASP A 19 1.21 -2.89 14.89
CA ASP A 19 0.24 -2.33 13.93
C ASP A 19 -1.18 -2.25 14.50
N GLY A 20 -1.47 -3.04 15.54
CA GLY A 20 -2.83 -3.33 15.99
C GLY A 20 -3.34 -4.64 15.39
N ARG A 21 -3.89 -5.51 16.23
CA ARG A 21 -4.46 -6.80 15.82
C ARG A 21 -5.90 -6.69 15.31
N ASP A 22 -6.59 -5.63 15.72
CA ASP A 22 -7.93 -5.33 15.28
C ASP A 22 -7.88 -4.50 14.00
N MET A 23 -8.38 -5.07 12.90
CA MET A 23 -8.38 -4.47 11.57
C MET A 23 -9.73 -3.83 11.21
N SER A 24 -10.66 -3.75 12.18
CA SER A 24 -11.97 -3.13 11.97
C SER A 24 -11.87 -1.68 11.50
N TRP A 25 -10.81 -0.96 11.89
CA TRP A 25 -10.54 0.41 11.46
C TRP A 25 -10.50 0.59 9.94
N LEU A 26 -10.21 -0.46 9.16
CA LEU A 26 -10.25 -0.40 7.69
C LEU A 26 -11.64 -0.01 7.18
N TRP A 27 -12.69 -0.37 7.91
CA TRP A 27 -14.08 -0.08 7.55
C TRP A 27 -14.50 1.35 7.89
N ASP A 28 -13.79 2.02 8.78
CA ASP A 28 -14.03 3.43 9.12
C ASP A 28 -13.32 4.40 8.15
N VAL A 29 -12.43 3.90 7.28
CA VAL A 29 -11.69 4.70 6.31
C VAL A 29 -12.45 4.78 4.99
N ASP A 30 -12.61 6.00 4.46
CA ASP A 30 -13.16 6.26 3.13
C ASP A 30 -12.07 6.12 2.04
N PHE A 31 -12.23 5.13 1.15
CA PHE A 31 -11.34 4.90 0.00
C PHE A 31 -11.94 5.38 -1.34
N GLU A 32 -13.14 5.97 -1.38
CA GLU A 32 -13.81 6.38 -2.63
C GLU A 32 -12.95 7.34 -3.45
N SER A 33 -12.15 8.18 -2.78
CA SER A 33 -11.21 9.08 -3.45
C SER A 33 -10.24 8.35 -4.39
N LEU A 34 -9.91 7.08 -4.12
CA LEU A 34 -9.03 6.27 -4.97
C LEU A 34 -9.73 5.65 -6.17
N ARG A 35 -11.08 5.67 -6.24
CA ARG A 35 -11.86 4.95 -7.27
C ARG A 35 -11.42 5.27 -8.70
N LYS A 36 -11.06 6.53 -8.96
CA LYS A 36 -10.66 6.99 -10.30
C LYS A 36 -9.30 6.48 -10.75
N GLU A 37 -8.32 6.42 -9.85
CA GLU A 37 -6.93 6.07 -10.18
C GLU A 37 -6.62 4.59 -9.87
N GLY A 38 -7.39 3.98 -8.98
CA GLY A 38 -7.20 2.62 -8.49
C GLY A 38 -5.99 2.46 -7.58
N VAL A 39 -5.77 1.22 -7.14
CA VAL A 39 -4.58 0.79 -6.42
C VAL A 39 -3.83 -0.23 -7.28
N SER A 40 -2.53 -0.01 -7.46
CA SER A 40 -1.71 -0.84 -8.33
C SER A 40 -1.29 -2.13 -7.63
N GLU A 41 -0.90 -2.02 -6.36
CA GLU A 41 -0.37 -3.14 -5.58
C GLU A 41 -0.95 -3.10 -4.18
N VAL A 42 -1.50 -4.22 -3.73
CA VAL A 42 -1.93 -4.42 -2.33
C VAL A 42 -1.11 -5.56 -1.74
N SER A 43 -0.51 -5.32 -0.57
CA SER A 43 0.43 -6.26 0.02
C SER A 43 0.36 -6.32 1.54
N GLY A 44 1.16 -7.20 2.13
CA GLY A 44 1.25 -7.39 3.58
C GLY A 44 0.42 -8.60 4.04
N VAL A 45 0.48 -8.90 5.33
CA VAL A 45 -0.18 -10.09 5.91
C VAL A 45 -1.69 -10.06 5.67
N ARG A 46 -2.29 -8.87 5.62
CA ARG A 46 -3.73 -8.65 5.43
C ARG A 46 -4.07 -8.12 4.02
N ALA A 47 -3.24 -8.45 3.01
CA ALA A 47 -3.44 -7.99 1.64
C ALA A 47 -4.84 -8.30 1.10
N TYR A 48 -5.35 -9.51 1.36
CA TYR A 48 -6.67 -9.92 0.89
C TYR A 48 -7.81 -9.19 1.61
N ASP A 49 -7.69 -8.92 2.92
CA ASP A 49 -8.68 -8.13 3.66
C ASP A 49 -8.74 -6.70 3.12
N MET A 50 -7.58 -6.10 2.83
CA MET A 50 -7.50 -4.77 2.22
C MET A 50 -8.08 -4.77 0.80
N ALA A 51 -7.80 -5.79 -0.02
CA ALA A 51 -8.38 -5.90 -1.35
C ALA A 51 -9.90 -6.01 -1.31
N LEU A 52 -10.43 -6.82 -0.38
CA LEU A 52 -11.87 -6.92 -0.14
C LEU A 52 -12.44 -5.56 0.28
N ARG A 53 -11.81 -4.88 1.24
CA ARG A 53 -12.25 -3.54 1.68
C ARG A 53 -12.31 -2.55 0.52
N LEU A 54 -11.29 -2.51 -0.35
CA LEU A 54 -11.26 -1.64 -1.53
C LEU A 54 -12.39 -1.97 -2.52
N GLN A 55 -12.72 -3.24 -2.68
CA GLN A 55 -13.83 -3.69 -3.54
C GLN A 55 -15.18 -3.12 -3.10
N TYR A 56 -15.43 -2.99 -1.79
CA TYR A 56 -16.67 -2.40 -1.26
C TYR A 56 -16.83 -0.92 -1.66
N ASP A 57 -15.74 -0.18 -1.84
CA ASP A 57 -15.75 1.22 -2.32
C ASP A 57 -15.58 1.31 -3.86
N GLU A 58 -15.69 0.18 -4.55
CA GLU A 58 -15.51 0.02 -6.01
C GLU A 58 -14.12 0.47 -6.50
N VAL A 59 -13.10 0.44 -5.64
CA VAL A 59 -11.73 0.80 -6.01
C VAL A 59 -11.06 -0.40 -6.67
N SER A 60 -10.68 -0.25 -7.95
CA SER A 60 -9.99 -1.31 -8.69
C SER A 60 -8.59 -1.57 -8.12
N VAL A 61 -8.25 -2.84 -7.92
CA VAL A 61 -6.90 -3.28 -7.53
C VAL A 61 -6.27 -4.08 -8.66
N SER A 62 -5.06 -3.71 -9.10
CA SER A 62 -4.38 -4.42 -10.20
C SER A 62 -3.75 -5.73 -9.74
N HIS A 63 -3.05 -5.71 -8.61
CA HIS A 63 -2.35 -6.87 -8.04
C HIS A 63 -2.51 -6.93 -6.53
N VAL A 64 -2.67 -8.16 -6.02
CA VAL A 64 -2.74 -8.48 -4.59
C VAL A 64 -1.78 -9.63 -4.32
N ASP A 65 -0.77 -9.42 -3.48
CA ASP A 65 0.20 -10.45 -3.10
C ASP A 65 0.69 -10.18 -1.67
N THR A 66 0.74 -11.20 -0.82
CA THR A 66 1.21 -11.07 0.57
C THR A 66 2.73 -10.90 0.66
N ASP A 67 3.49 -11.25 -0.39
CA ASP A 67 4.93 -11.06 -0.49
C ASP A 67 5.30 -9.59 -0.77
N LEU A 68 5.58 -8.85 0.30
CA LEU A 68 5.96 -7.43 0.24
C LEU A 68 7.13 -7.13 -0.70
N VAL A 69 8.14 -7.99 -0.74
CA VAL A 69 9.34 -7.74 -1.55
C VAL A 69 8.99 -7.86 -3.04
N ARG A 70 8.16 -8.85 -3.39
CA ARG A 70 7.71 -9.04 -4.77
C ARG A 70 6.77 -7.93 -5.21
N SER A 71 5.77 -7.60 -4.41
CA SER A 71 4.83 -6.51 -4.69
C SER A 71 5.56 -5.18 -4.83
N LEU A 72 6.56 -4.91 -3.97
CA LEU A 72 7.37 -3.70 -4.08
C LEU A 72 8.17 -3.68 -5.39
N LYS A 73 8.79 -4.79 -5.79
CA LYS A 73 9.52 -4.87 -7.06
C LYS A 73 8.61 -4.63 -8.26
N ASN A 74 7.42 -5.24 -8.27
CA ASN A 74 6.41 -5.02 -9.31
C ASN A 74 5.95 -3.56 -9.33
N PHE A 75 5.67 -2.99 -8.16
CA PHE A 75 5.29 -1.59 -8.02
C PHE A 75 6.37 -0.65 -8.56
N LEU A 76 7.64 -0.94 -8.26
CA LEU A 76 8.79 -0.14 -8.68
C LEU A 76 9.12 -0.28 -10.18
N SER A 77 8.87 -1.43 -10.79
CA SER A 77 9.08 -1.65 -12.23
C SER A 77 7.90 -1.18 -13.08
N ALA A 78 6.70 -1.12 -12.51
CA ALA A 78 5.50 -0.65 -13.19
C ALA A 78 5.37 0.88 -13.22
N GLN A 79 4.53 1.37 -14.14
CA GLN A 79 4.09 2.77 -14.28
C GLN A 79 5.24 3.80 -14.34
N ASN A 80 6.13 3.62 -15.32
CA ASN A 80 7.23 4.54 -15.60
C ASN A 80 6.72 5.99 -15.74
N GLY A 81 7.31 6.90 -14.96
CA GLY A 81 7.06 8.34 -15.04
C GLY A 81 5.99 8.90 -14.10
N LYS A 82 5.21 8.06 -13.40
CA LYS A 82 4.31 8.54 -12.34
C LYS A 82 5.03 8.57 -10.98
N PRO A 83 4.84 9.62 -10.16
CA PRO A 83 5.26 9.58 -8.77
C PRO A 83 4.54 8.43 -8.03
N LYS A 84 5.25 7.79 -7.10
CA LYS A 84 4.78 6.60 -6.39
C LYS A 84 4.39 6.97 -4.96
N ARG A 85 3.23 6.47 -4.52
CA ARG A 85 2.71 6.67 -3.16
C ARG A 85 2.42 5.33 -2.51
N ILE A 86 2.88 5.16 -1.28
CA ILE A 86 2.64 3.95 -0.49
C ILE A 86 1.95 4.33 0.80
N TYR A 87 0.80 3.72 1.07
CA TYR A 87 0.13 3.76 2.37
C TYR A 87 0.41 2.44 3.09
N CYS A 88 0.85 2.48 4.34
CA CYS A 88 1.22 1.26 5.04
C CYS A 88 1.06 1.37 6.55
N THR A 89 0.83 0.23 7.20
CA THR A 89 0.92 0.13 8.66
C THR A 89 2.37 0.22 9.12
N TYR A 90 2.60 0.35 10.43
CA TYR A 90 3.90 0.66 11.00
C TYR A 90 4.98 -0.37 10.65
N THR A 91 4.74 -1.66 10.89
CA THR A 91 5.73 -2.70 10.59
C THR A 91 5.93 -2.89 9.09
N ALA A 92 4.88 -2.68 8.29
CA ALA A 92 4.98 -2.66 6.83
C ALA A 92 5.88 -1.51 6.36
N MET A 93 5.75 -0.33 6.96
CA MET A 93 6.59 0.84 6.69
C MET A 93 8.07 0.55 6.96
N LEU A 94 8.39 -0.08 8.09
CA LEU A 94 9.76 -0.47 8.43
C LEU A 94 10.35 -1.45 7.41
N ALA A 95 9.57 -2.46 7.01
CA ALA A 95 9.99 -3.42 5.98
C ALA A 95 10.20 -2.75 4.62
N LEU A 96 9.25 -1.91 4.18
CA LEU A 96 9.36 -1.13 2.94
C LEU A 96 10.60 -0.24 2.93
N ARG A 97 10.87 0.48 4.02
CA ARG A 97 12.07 1.32 4.14
C ARG A 97 13.36 0.52 4.01
N ARG A 98 13.43 -0.65 4.66
CA ARG A 98 14.60 -1.54 4.56
C ARG A 98 14.85 -2.00 3.13
N GLU A 99 13.79 -2.35 2.40
CA GLU A 99 13.92 -2.82 1.02
C GLU A 99 14.19 -1.66 0.04
N LEU A 100 13.55 -0.50 0.24
CA LEU A 100 13.83 0.72 -0.54
C LEU A 100 15.25 1.24 -0.31
N GLY A 101 15.79 1.15 0.90
CA GLY A 101 17.16 1.55 1.22
C GLY A 101 18.24 0.78 0.47
N LYS A 102 17.90 -0.40 -0.10
CA LYS A 102 18.80 -1.17 -0.98
C LYS A 102 18.84 -0.63 -2.41
N ILE A 103 17.84 0.17 -2.79
CA ILE A 103 17.60 0.62 -4.18
C ILE A 103 17.84 2.12 -4.32
N THR A 104 17.51 2.90 -3.29
CA THR A 104 17.59 4.36 -3.28
C THR A 104 17.95 4.90 -1.91
N THR A 105 18.42 6.15 -1.84
CA THR A 105 18.54 6.88 -0.58
C THR A 105 17.16 7.13 0.00
N VAL A 106 16.94 6.69 1.24
CA VAL A 106 15.71 6.91 2.01
C VAL A 106 16.03 7.90 3.11
N GLN A 107 15.27 8.99 3.22
CA GLN A 107 15.44 9.96 4.30
C GLN A 107 15.20 9.30 5.65
N GLU A 108 16.12 9.47 6.60
CA GLU A 108 15.88 9.08 7.99
C GLU A 108 14.77 9.93 8.58
N ILE A 109 13.80 9.29 9.24
CA ILE A 109 12.81 10.00 10.05
C ILE A 109 13.36 9.97 11.47
N SER A 110 13.85 11.12 11.94
CA SER A 110 14.18 11.38 13.35
C SER A 110 12.95 11.79 14.14
#